data_AF-A0A067E584-F1
#
_entry.id   AF-A0A067E584-F1
#
_cell.length_a   1.000
_cell.length_b   1.000
_cell.length_c   1.000
_cell.angle_alpha   90.00
_cell.angle_beta   90.00
_cell.angle_gamma   90.00
#
_symmetry.space_group_name_H-M   'P 1'
#
loop_
_entity.id
_entity.type
_entity.pdbx_description
1 polymer ?
#
loop_
_entity_poly.entity_id
_entity_poly.type
_entity_poly.pdbx_seq_one_letter_code
_entity_poly.pdbx_strand_id
1 'polypeptide(L)'
;WTSFTVCGKLRRLVKVKKVGHAGTLDPMATGLLIVCVGKATKLVDRYQGMIKGYSGVFRLGEATSTWDADSPVIQREPWEHIKDEDIRKAAASFRGEIWQVPPMFSAIKVRVFHFS
;
A
#
# COMPACT_ATOMS: atom_id res chain seq x y z
N TRP A 1 8.28 0.32 -11.94
CA TRP A 1 7.50 1.51 -12.37
C TRP A 1 6.82 2.04 -11.12
N THR A 2 6.73 3.35 -10.91
CA THR A 2 5.85 3.88 -9.86
C THR A 2 4.48 4.18 -10.46
N SER A 3 3.45 4.25 -9.62
CA SER A 3 2.11 4.66 -10.06
C SER A 3 2.13 6.02 -10.80
N PHE A 4 3.04 6.91 -10.41
CA PHE A 4 3.26 8.20 -11.07
C PHE A 4 3.92 8.06 -12.45
N THR A 5 4.93 7.20 -12.61
CA THR A 5 5.57 7.01 -13.92
C THR A 5 4.60 6.39 -14.94
N VAL A 6 3.66 5.55 -14.50
CA VAL A 6 2.57 5.04 -15.34
C VAL A 6 1.69 6.18 -15.85
N CYS A 7 1.27 7.10 -14.97
CA CYS A 7 0.49 8.28 -15.37
C CYS A 7 1.25 9.16 -16.37
N GLY A 8 2.57 9.34 -16.17
CA GLY A 8 3.44 10.07 -17.09
C GLY A 8 3.52 9.45 -18.48
N LYS A 9 3.67 8.12 -18.56
CA LYS A 9 3.67 7.39 -19.84
C LYS A 9 2.32 7.49 -20.55
N LEU A 10 1.22 7.26 -19.83
CA LEU A 10 -0.12 7.36 -20.41
C LEU A 10 -0.41 8.76 -20.95
N ARG A 11 -0.03 9.82 -20.22
CA ARG A 11 -0.17 11.22 -20.67
C ARG A 11 0.45 11.46 -22.05
N ARG A 12 1.63 10.89 -22.29
CA ARG A 12 2.35 10.98 -23.58
C ARG A 12 1.67 10.15 -24.67
N LEU A 13 1.27 8.92 -24.36
CA LEU A 13 0.66 8.00 -25.34
C LEU A 13 -0.72 8.47 -25.81
N VAL A 14 -1.57 8.91 -24.88
CA VAL A 14 -2.96 9.31 -25.20
C VAL A 14 -3.08 10.80 -25.55
N LYS A 15 -1.98 11.57 -25.50
CA LYS A 15 -1.90 12.99 -25.84
C LYS A 15 -2.90 13.89 -25.10
N VAL A 16 -3.11 13.64 -23.81
CA VAL A 16 -3.98 14.48 -22.96
C VAL A 16 -3.20 15.11 -21.82
N LYS A 17 -3.61 16.31 -21.39
CA LYS A 17 -2.92 17.03 -20.31
C LYS A 17 -3.17 16.43 -18.93
N LYS A 18 -4.38 15.92 -18.64
CA LYS A 18 -4.79 15.50 -17.29
C LYS A 18 -4.91 13.98 -17.18
N VAL A 19 -4.07 13.38 -16.35
CA VAL A 19 -4.05 11.94 -16.01
C VAL A 19 -3.71 11.82 -14.53
N GLY A 20 -4.42 10.97 -13.80
CA GLY A 20 -4.19 10.66 -12.39
C GLY A 20 -4.63 9.23 -12.05
N HIS A 21 -4.09 8.65 -10.97
CA HIS A 21 -4.44 7.31 -10.50
C HIS A 21 -5.30 7.38 -9.23
N ALA A 22 -6.11 6.34 -8.98
CA ALA A 22 -7.03 6.27 -7.84
C ALA A 22 -6.54 5.35 -6.71
N GLY A 23 -5.30 5.56 -6.30
CA GLY A 23 -4.59 4.74 -5.32
C GLY A 23 -3.19 4.40 -5.81
N THR A 24 -2.22 4.51 -4.92
CA THR A 24 -0.83 4.18 -5.21
C THR A 24 -0.64 2.67 -5.02
N LEU A 25 -0.03 2.02 -6.02
CA LEU A 25 0.66 0.75 -5.83
C LEU A 25 2.15 1.02 -5.58
N ASP A 26 2.70 0.36 -4.57
CA ASP A 26 4.14 0.38 -4.28
C ASP A 26 4.92 -0.25 -5.45
N PRO A 27 6.18 0.17 -5.69
CA PRO A 27 6.94 -0.26 -6.87
C PRO A 27 7.15 -1.77 -7.00
N MET A 28 7.29 -2.48 -5.87
CA MET A 28 7.40 -3.94 -5.80
C MET A 28 6.07 -4.67 -5.99
N ALA A 29 4.94 -3.98 -5.76
CA ALA A 29 3.63 -4.60 -5.85
C ALA A 29 3.20 -4.76 -7.31
N THR A 30 2.42 -5.81 -7.56
CA THR A 30 1.69 -5.98 -8.83
C THR A 30 0.20 -5.95 -8.54
N GLY A 31 -0.61 -5.64 -9.55
CA GLY A 31 -2.06 -5.67 -9.43
C GLY A 31 -2.76 -4.57 -10.22
N LEU A 32 -4.00 -4.27 -9.79
CA LEU A 32 -4.87 -3.30 -10.43
C LEU A 32 -4.47 -1.86 -10.09
N LEU A 33 -4.07 -1.08 -11.10
CA LEU A 33 -3.89 0.37 -10.99
C LEU A 33 -4.97 1.10 -11.80
N ILE A 34 -5.96 1.67 -11.11
CA ILE A 34 -7.00 2.46 -11.76
C ILE A 34 -6.41 3.82 -12.18
N VAL A 35 -6.35 4.07 -13.49
CA VAL A 35 -5.89 5.34 -14.06
C VAL A 35 -7.06 6.07 -14.72
N CYS A 36 -7.30 7.29 -14.29
CA CYS A 36 -8.31 8.18 -14.82
C CYS A 36 -7.69 9.20 -15.79
N VAL A 37 -8.38 9.44 -16.91
CA VAL A 37 -7.88 10.28 -18.01
C VAL A 37 -8.87 11.41 -18.33
N GLY A 38 -8.36 12.62 -18.57
CA GLY A 38 -9.15 13.78 -18.97
C GLY A 38 -10.23 14.12 -17.93
N LYS A 39 -11.49 14.22 -18.38
CA LYS A 39 -12.65 14.51 -17.51
C LYS A 39 -12.87 13.45 -16.43
N ALA A 40 -12.50 12.19 -16.69
CA ALA A 40 -12.66 11.08 -15.74
C ALA A 40 -11.79 11.25 -14.48
N THR A 41 -10.76 12.11 -14.50
CA THR A 41 -9.98 12.45 -13.30
C THR A 41 -10.82 13.05 -12.17
N LYS A 42 -12.04 13.53 -12.45
CA LYS A 42 -13.01 13.94 -11.43
C LYS A 42 -13.56 12.77 -10.60
N LEU A 43 -13.34 11.53 -11.03
CA LEU A 43 -13.81 10.31 -10.35
C LEU A 43 -12.74 9.65 -9.48
N VAL A 44 -11.53 10.22 -9.41
CA VAL A 44 -10.39 9.63 -8.67
C VAL A 44 -10.75 9.37 -7.20
N ASP A 45 -11.33 10.36 -6.52
CA ASP A 45 -11.67 10.26 -5.10
C ASP A 45 -12.71 9.15 -4.84
N ARG A 46 -13.66 8.98 -5.77
CA ARG A 46 -14.66 7.91 -5.70
C ARG A 46 -14.01 6.53 -5.72
N TYR A 47 -13.10 6.29 -6.67
CA TYR A 47 -12.41 5.00 -6.78
C TYR A 47 -11.40 4.79 -5.65
N GLN A 48 -10.76 5.86 -5.16
CA GLN A 48 -9.81 5.78 -4.07
C GLN A 48 -10.46 5.34 -2.75
N GLY A 49 -11.71 5.76 -2.51
CA GLY A 49 -12.50 5.37 -1.33
C GLY A 49 -13.17 3.99 -1.43
N MET A 50 -13.01 3.25 -2.52
CA MET A 50 -13.55 1.89 -2.62
C MET A 50 -12.72 0.90 -1.80
N ILE A 51 -13.38 -0.17 -1.35
CA ILE A 51 -12.74 -1.30 -0.69
C ILE A 51 -11.70 -1.93 -1.63
N LYS A 52 -10.56 -2.31 -1.07
CA LYS A 52 -9.43 -2.90 -1.79
C LYS A 52 -9.11 -4.26 -1.20
N GLY A 53 -8.92 -5.24 -2.08
CA GLY A 53 -8.44 -6.56 -1.73
C GLY A 53 -6.95 -6.67 -2.03
N TYR A 54 -6.21 -7.27 -1.10
CA TYR A 54 -4.77 -7.49 -1.21
C TYR A 54 -4.44 -8.95 -0.90
N SER A 55 -3.39 -9.45 -1.54
CA SER A 55 -2.76 -10.72 -1.23
C SER A 55 -1.26 -10.52 -1.21
N GLY A 56 -0.57 -11.20 -0.30
CA GLY A 56 0.87 -11.12 -0.20
C GLY A 56 1.43 -12.22 0.68
N VAL A 57 2.75 -12.23 0.78
CA VAL A 57 3.51 -13.08 1.70
C VAL A 57 4.36 -12.17 2.58
N PHE A 58 4.50 -12.55 3.84
CA PHE A 58 5.42 -11.90 4.78
C PHE A 58 6.42 -12.94 5.28
N ARG A 59 7.60 -12.48 5.69
CA ARG A 59 8.62 -13.32 6.33
C ARG A 59 8.57 -13.10 7.83
N LEU A 60 8.43 -14.19 8.58
CA LEU A 60 8.52 -14.14 10.03
C LEU A 60 9.99 -14.00 10.46
N GLY A 61 10.21 -13.29 11.57
CA GLY A 61 11.54 -13.13 12.15
C GLY A 61 12.46 -12.16 11.40
N GLU A 62 12.03 -11.47 10.35
CA GLU A 62 12.83 -10.44 9.66
C GLU A 62 12.12 -9.08 9.74
N ALA A 63 12.89 -8.01 10.03
CA ALA A 63 12.42 -6.64 9.91
C ALA A 63 13.29 -5.83 8.95
N THR A 64 12.66 -4.91 8.21
CA THR A 64 13.30 -3.97 7.29
C THR A 64 12.92 -2.54 7.68
N SER A 65 13.68 -1.54 7.22
CA SER A 65 13.40 -0.13 7.53
C SER A 65 12.12 0.42 6.89
N THR A 66 11.68 -0.17 5.78
CA THR A 66 10.48 0.21 5.01
C THR A 66 9.28 -0.68 5.29
N TRP A 67 9.42 -1.70 6.14
CA TRP A 67 8.40 -2.70 6.45
C TRP A 67 7.93 -3.49 5.22
N ASP A 68 8.78 -3.57 4.21
CA ASP A 68 8.59 -4.35 2.99
C ASP A 68 9.88 -5.07 2.57
N ALA A 69 9.82 -5.79 1.45
CA ALA A 69 10.93 -6.58 0.93
C ALA A 69 11.91 -5.78 0.05
N ASP A 70 11.67 -4.49 -0.19
CA ASP A 70 12.51 -3.65 -1.06
C ASP A 70 13.77 -3.13 -0.34
N SER A 71 13.77 -3.09 1.00
CA SER A 71 14.93 -2.71 1.80
C SER A 71 15.68 -3.91 2.38
N PRO A 72 17.00 -3.79 2.63
CA PRO A 72 17.76 -4.79 3.35
C PRO A 72 17.17 -5.09 4.74
N VAL A 73 17.31 -6.35 5.17
CA VAL A 73 16.96 -6.79 6.52
C VAL A 73 17.88 -6.12 7.54
N ILE A 74 17.28 -5.47 8.54
CA ILE A 74 18.00 -4.77 9.62
C ILE A 74 17.98 -5.54 10.94
N GLN A 75 17.08 -6.52 11.08
CA GLN A 75 16.93 -7.33 12.29
C GLN A 75 16.45 -8.73 11.92
N ARG A 76 16.99 -9.72 12.65
CA ARG A 76 16.59 -11.13 12.57
C ARG A 76 16.35 -11.70 13.96
N GLU A 77 15.25 -12.43 14.10
CA GLU A 77 14.90 -13.16 15.32
C GLU A 77 14.42 -14.58 14.99
N PRO A 78 14.68 -15.57 15.87
CA PRO A 78 14.15 -16.91 15.71
C PRO A 78 12.62 -16.88 15.69
N TRP A 79 12.01 -17.58 14.74
CA TRP A 79 10.55 -17.60 14.56
C TRP A 79 9.99 -19.02 14.51
N GLU A 80 10.84 -20.04 14.49
CA GLU A 80 10.52 -21.46 14.31
C GLU A 80 9.61 -22.02 15.41
N HIS A 81 9.54 -21.33 16.55
CA HIS A 81 8.66 -21.66 17.67
C HIS A 81 7.20 -21.23 17.43
N ILE A 82 6.93 -20.37 16.44
CA ILE A 82 5.60 -19.86 16.12
C ILE A 82 4.84 -20.92 15.31
N LYS A 83 3.64 -21.27 15.76
CA LYS A 83 2.79 -22.25 15.09
C LYS A 83 1.68 -21.56 14.29
N ASP A 84 1.09 -22.32 13.37
CA ASP A 84 -0.10 -21.92 12.60
C ASP A 84 -1.24 -21.39 13.48
N GLU A 85 -1.45 -21.99 14.66
CA GLU A 85 -2.47 -21.56 15.62
C GLU A 85 -2.20 -20.16 16.17
N ASP A 86 -0.92 -19.84 16.44
CA ASP A 86 -0.51 -18.52 16.91
C ASP A 86 -0.75 -17.47 15.83
N ILE A 87 -0.41 -17.78 14.57
CA ILE A 87 -0.64 -16.91 13.42
C ILE A 87 -2.13 -16.65 13.23
N ARG A 88 -2.97 -17.69 13.26
CA ARG A 88 -4.43 -17.54 13.12
C ARG A 88 -5.04 -16.72 14.26
N LYS A 89 -4.56 -16.91 15.49
CA LYS A 89 -4.99 -16.17 16.67
C LYS A 89 -4.60 -14.70 16.57
N ALA A 90 -3.35 -14.40 16.18
CA ALA A 90 -2.89 -13.03 15.95
C ALA A 90 -3.66 -12.38 14.80
N ALA A 91 -3.83 -13.06 13.66
CA ALA A 91 -4.57 -12.53 12.51
C ALA A 91 -6.04 -12.18 12.85
N ALA A 92 -6.65 -12.87 13.82
CA ALA A 92 -8.00 -12.57 14.26
C ALA A 92 -8.13 -11.19 14.91
N SER A 93 -7.09 -10.66 15.58
CA SER A 93 -7.12 -9.32 16.19
C SER A 93 -7.02 -8.19 15.16
N PHE A 94 -6.69 -8.49 13.91
CA PHE A 94 -6.64 -7.52 12.80
C PHE A 94 -7.94 -7.48 11.98
N ARG A 95 -9.01 -8.15 12.42
CA ARG A 95 -10.31 -8.14 11.75
C ARG A 95 -11.23 -7.06 12.35
N GLY A 96 -11.95 -6.35 11.48
CA GLY A 96 -12.86 -5.27 11.87
C GLY A 96 -12.19 -3.90 11.82
N GLU A 97 -12.77 -2.93 12.52
CA GLU A 97 -12.18 -1.60 12.65
C GLU A 97 -11.04 -1.64 13.67
N ILE A 98 -9.85 -1.22 13.24
CA ILE A 98 -8.65 -1.22 14.05
C ILE A 98 -7.91 0.11 13.88
N TRP A 99 -7.24 0.55 14.94
CA TRP A 99 -6.33 1.68 14.89
C TRP A 99 -4.98 1.22 14.33
N GLN A 100 -4.53 1.84 13.24
CA GLN A 100 -3.21 1.60 12.67
C GLN A 100 -2.38 2.87 12.70
N VAL A 101 -1.11 2.72 13.11
CA VAL A 101 -0.09 3.74 12.89
C VAL A 101 0.43 3.57 11.46
N PRO A 102 0.34 4.61 10.61
CA PRO A 102 0.89 4.54 9.27
C PRO A 102 2.40 4.24 9.29
N PRO A 103 2.93 3.50 8.30
CA PRO A 103 4.36 3.26 8.19
C PRO A 103 5.11 4.58 7.97
N MET A 104 6.37 4.64 8.44
CA MET A 104 7.24 5.81 8.27
C MET A 104 7.43 6.17 6.79
N PHE A 105 7.49 5.17 5.92
CA PHE A 105 7.51 5.33 4.48
C PHE A 105 6.07 5.23 3.94
N SER A 106 5.34 6.35 3.94
CA SER A 106 3.99 6.41 3.36
C SER A 106 3.77 7.68 2.55
N ALA A 107 2.82 7.64 1.62
CA ALA A 107 2.39 8.80 0.84
C ALA A 107 1.48 9.77 1.65
N ILE A 108 1.28 9.52 2.94
CA ILE A 108 0.43 10.34 3.80
C ILE A 108 1.20 11.59 4.21
N LYS A 109 0.60 12.76 3.96
CA LYS A 109 1.07 14.03 4.50
C LYS A 109 0.73 14.05 5.99
N VAL A 110 1.71 13.81 6.87
CA VAL A 110 1.50 13.72 8.31
C VAL A 110 0.87 15.03 8.83
N ARG A 111 -0.43 14.98 9.13
CA ARG A 111 -1.05 15.78 10.19
C ARG A 111 -1.41 14.78 11.27
N VAL A 112 -0.62 14.73 12.33
CA VAL A 112 -0.93 13.96 13.52
C VAL A 112 -2.21 14.57 14.09
N PHE A 113 -3.36 13.95 13.84
CA PHE A 113 -4.60 14.28 14.53
C PHE A 113 -4.60 13.51 15.84
N HIS A 114 -4.14 14.17 16.90
CA HIS A 114 -4.53 13.85 18.27
C HIS A 114 -5.93 14.41 18.46
N PHE A 115 -6.92 13.56 18.71
CA PHE A 115 -8.15 14.03 19.35
C PHE A 115 -8.65 12.99 20.36
N SER A 116 -8.99 13.55 21.52
CA SER A 116 -9.48 13.01 22.80
C SER A 116 -10.48 11.87 22.75
#